data_AF-A0A2K3NCU7-F1
#
_entry.id   AF-A0A2K3NCU7-F1
#
_cell.length_a   1.000
_cell.length_b   1.000
_cell.length_c   1.000
_cell.angle_alpha   90.00
_cell.angle_beta   90.00
_cell.angle_gamma   90.00
#
_symmetry.space_group_name_H-M   'P 1'
#
loop_
_entity.id
_entity.type
_entity.pdbx_description
1 polymer ?
#
loop_
_entity_poly.entity_id
_entity_poly.type
_entity_poly.pdbx_seq_one_letter_code
_entity_poly.pdbx_strand_id
1 'polypeptide(L)'
;MILHSHRSRVINPSLDRLVNDFNERSVKALDVCNAIRDGVEMVKQWEKQLEIVVCALDHKRIISEGQFRRAKKALVDLAIGMIDDNSKDSNNVSSFTYRNRSFGRNNVNQGSSQFGHFRSLSWSVSRNWSATKQLQAIGNNLCFPKSNDLVATNGLALTIYTMSSILLFTMWSLVAAIPCQDRGLNVNFTIPRQVVWAAPVMSLHERISEESKKRERKSSCGLLKEIQKIEKCARAMNNLADSLHFPLSEEKENEVRVKVQDVVNVCEDLKDGLDPLERQVREVFHRIVRGRMEGLEYLGR
;
A
#
# COMPACT_ATOMS: atom_id res chain seq x y z
N MET A 1 -18.64 15.64 -16.54
CA MET A 1 -17.32 15.80 -17.18
C MET A 1 -17.30 17.04 -18.10
N ILE A 2 -16.17 17.75 -18.29
CA ILE A 2 -16.03 18.98 -19.13
C ILE A 2 -16.44 18.77 -20.61
N LEU A 3 -16.49 17.50 -21.06
CA LEU A 3 -17.01 17.11 -22.37
C LEU A 3 -18.51 17.41 -22.55
N HIS A 4 -19.28 17.56 -21.47
CA HIS A 4 -20.73 17.82 -21.52
C HIS A 4 -21.08 19.18 -22.16
N SER A 5 -20.20 20.17 -22.04
CA SER A 5 -20.39 21.54 -22.54
C SER A 5 -20.00 21.75 -24.01
N HIS A 6 -19.41 20.75 -24.69
CA HIS A 6 -18.88 20.88 -26.06
C HIS A 6 -19.40 19.81 -27.02
N ARG A 7 -20.72 19.56 -26.95
CA ARG A 7 -21.49 18.55 -27.71
C ARG A 7 -21.31 18.58 -29.24
N SER A 8 -20.90 19.70 -29.83
CA SER A 8 -20.71 19.87 -31.28
C SER A 8 -19.29 19.60 -31.79
N ARG A 9 -18.36 19.14 -30.94
CA ARG A 9 -16.92 19.05 -31.27
C ARG A 9 -16.33 17.64 -31.21
N VAL A 10 -17.15 16.61 -31.10
CA VAL A 10 -16.76 15.17 -31.12
C VAL A 10 -16.44 14.67 -32.55
N ILE A 11 -16.16 15.57 -33.50
CA ILE A 11 -15.69 15.24 -34.86
C ILE A 11 -14.27 15.81 -35.04
N ASN A 12 -13.41 15.64 -34.03
CA ASN A 12 -11.99 15.96 -34.17
C ASN A 12 -11.17 14.72 -33.81
N PRO A 13 -10.61 14.02 -34.81
CA PRO A 13 -9.83 12.79 -34.60
C PRO A 13 -8.70 12.94 -33.58
N SER A 14 -8.13 14.14 -33.44
CA SER A 14 -7.09 14.42 -32.43
C SER A 14 -7.63 14.43 -31.01
N LEU A 15 -8.85 14.95 -30.80
CA LEU A 15 -9.52 14.96 -29.51
C LEU A 15 -9.98 13.55 -29.11
N ASP A 16 -10.53 12.79 -30.06
CA ASP A 16 -10.99 11.41 -29.82
C ASP A 16 -9.83 10.52 -29.37
N ARG A 17 -8.65 10.66 -30.00
CA ARG A 17 -7.44 9.97 -29.57
C ARG A 17 -7.06 10.33 -28.13
N LEU A 18 -7.06 11.62 -27.76
CA LEU A 18 -6.70 12.05 -26.40
C LEU A 18 -7.67 11.51 -25.34
N VAL A 19 -8.97 11.45 -25.68
CA VAL A 19 -10.01 10.88 -24.81
C VAL A 19 -9.80 9.37 -24.66
N ASN A 20 -9.52 8.65 -25.75
CA ASN A 20 -9.24 7.22 -25.72
C ASN A 20 -7.99 6.90 -24.89
N ASP A 21 -6.90 7.64 -25.08
CA ASP A 21 -5.68 7.46 -24.30
C ASP A 21 -5.95 7.75 -22.80
N PHE A 22 -6.73 8.77 -22.46
CA PHE A 22 -7.15 9.03 -21.08
C PHE A 22 -7.97 7.87 -20.50
N ASN A 23 -8.91 7.34 -21.29
CA ASN A 23 -9.69 6.18 -20.88
C ASN A 23 -8.79 4.96 -20.64
N GLU A 24 -7.80 4.69 -21.49
CA GLU A 24 -6.85 3.60 -21.24
C GLU A 24 -6.07 3.80 -19.93
N ARG A 25 -5.59 5.01 -19.67
CA ARG A 25 -4.92 5.37 -18.41
C ARG A 25 -5.82 5.16 -17.20
N SER A 26 -7.11 5.48 -17.33
CA SER A 26 -8.07 5.32 -16.25
C SER A 26 -8.33 3.84 -15.91
N VAL A 27 -8.25 2.91 -16.87
CA VAL A 27 -8.31 1.46 -16.57
C VAL A 27 -7.11 1.05 -15.72
N LYS A 28 -5.90 1.42 -16.15
CA LYS A 28 -4.67 1.12 -15.41
C LYS A 28 -4.69 1.71 -14.00
N ALA A 29 -5.28 2.89 -13.84
CA ALA A 29 -5.49 3.51 -12.54
C ALA A 29 -6.45 2.71 -11.64
N LEU A 30 -7.52 2.10 -12.20
CA LEU A 30 -8.39 1.19 -11.45
C LEU A 30 -7.63 -0.04 -10.96
N ASP A 31 -6.73 -0.58 -11.78
CA ASP A 31 -5.89 -1.70 -11.37
C ASP A 31 -4.96 -1.29 -10.21
N VAL A 32 -4.41 -0.07 -10.23
CA VAL A 32 -3.65 0.48 -9.09
C VAL A 32 -4.54 0.59 -7.85
N CYS A 33 -5.76 1.12 -7.97
CA CYS A 33 -6.69 1.18 -6.84
C CYS A 33 -6.98 -0.22 -6.24
N ASN A 34 -7.12 -1.25 -7.07
CA ASN A 34 -7.28 -2.63 -6.61
C ASN A 34 -6.05 -3.12 -5.82
N ALA A 35 -4.84 -2.90 -6.36
CA ALA A 35 -3.61 -3.27 -5.67
C ALA A 35 -3.45 -2.52 -4.33
N ILE A 36 -3.85 -1.25 -4.28
CA ILE A 36 -3.83 -0.44 -3.06
C ILE A 36 -4.84 -0.96 -2.03
N ARG A 37 -6.06 -1.32 -2.45
CA ARG A 37 -7.04 -1.97 -1.57
C ARG A 37 -6.47 -3.26 -0.97
N ASP A 38 -5.82 -4.09 -1.79
CA ASP A 38 -5.25 -5.35 -1.32
C ASP A 38 -4.09 -5.11 -0.33
N GLY A 39 -3.27 -4.08 -0.58
CA GLY A 39 -2.25 -3.64 0.37
C GLY A 39 -2.83 -3.10 1.69
N VAL A 40 -3.96 -2.38 1.64
CA VAL A 40 -4.71 -1.94 2.84
C VAL A 40 -5.23 -3.14 3.63
N GLU A 41 -5.82 -4.14 2.97
CA GLU A 41 -6.31 -5.36 3.64
C GLU A 41 -5.17 -6.13 4.30
N MET A 42 -3.98 -6.16 3.68
CA MET A 42 -2.79 -6.76 4.29
C MET A 42 -2.39 -6.03 5.58
N VAL A 43 -2.42 -4.70 5.60
CA VAL A 43 -2.14 -3.92 6.81
C VAL A 43 -3.20 -4.19 7.89
N LYS A 44 -4.49 -4.35 7.53
CA LYS A 44 -5.55 -4.81 8.45
C LYS A 44 -5.30 -6.22 8.97
N GLN A 45 -4.67 -7.09 8.18
CA GLN A 45 -4.29 -8.42 8.66
C GLN A 45 -3.17 -8.35 9.71
N TRP A 46 -2.20 -7.44 9.55
CA TRP A 46 -1.19 -7.18 10.56
C TRP A 46 -1.79 -6.63 11.87
N GLU A 47 -2.77 -5.73 11.75
CA GLU A 47 -3.55 -5.23 12.88
C GLU A 47 -4.20 -6.36 13.67
N LYS A 48 -4.88 -7.30 13.00
CA LYS A 48 -5.53 -8.45 13.65
C LYS A 48 -4.53 -9.29 14.45
N GLN A 49 -3.28 -9.40 14.01
CA GLN A 49 -2.23 -10.08 14.79
C GLN A 49 -1.87 -9.30 16.06
N LEU A 50 -1.75 -7.98 15.97
CA LEU A 50 -1.54 -7.13 17.14
C LEU A 50 -2.73 -7.20 18.12
N GLU A 51 -3.96 -7.23 17.62
CA GLU A 51 -5.15 -7.42 18.47
C GLU A 51 -5.12 -8.75 19.24
N ILE A 52 -4.58 -9.83 18.63
CA ILE A 52 -4.38 -11.11 19.34
C ILE A 52 -3.35 -10.95 20.47
N VAL A 53 -2.27 -10.19 20.25
CA VAL A 53 -1.26 -9.89 21.28
C VAL A 53 -1.89 -9.15 22.44
N VAL A 54 -2.66 -8.10 22.16
CA VAL A 54 -3.40 -7.31 23.18
C VAL A 54 -4.36 -8.21 23.95
N CYS A 55 -5.16 -9.02 23.26
CA CYS A 55 -6.13 -9.92 23.90
C CYS A 55 -5.47 -10.99 24.78
N ALA A 56 -4.30 -11.50 24.37
CA ALA A 56 -3.57 -12.52 25.12
C ALA A 56 -2.91 -11.93 26.38
N LEU A 57 -2.37 -10.71 26.27
CA LEU A 57 -1.64 -10.03 27.35
C LEU A 57 -2.50 -8.98 28.07
N ASP A 58 -3.83 -9.17 28.08
CA ASP A 58 -4.79 -8.23 28.62
C ASP A 58 -4.52 -7.91 30.11
N HIS A 59 -4.50 -6.61 30.43
CA HIS A 59 -4.22 -6.04 31.75
C HIS A 59 -5.09 -6.60 32.89
N LYS A 60 -6.26 -7.18 32.59
CA LYS A 60 -7.18 -7.71 33.61
C LYS A 60 -6.83 -9.12 34.07
N ARG A 61 -5.86 -9.79 33.45
CA ARG A 61 -5.52 -11.20 33.72
C ARG A 61 -4.07 -11.33 34.15
N ILE A 62 -3.81 -12.31 35.03
CA ILE A 62 -2.44 -12.73 35.34
C ILE A 62 -1.84 -13.32 34.05
N ILE A 63 -0.66 -12.84 33.65
CA ILE A 63 0.01 -13.29 32.44
C ILE A 63 0.58 -14.69 32.68
N SER A 64 -0.17 -15.71 32.27
CA SER A 64 0.31 -17.10 32.30
C SER A 64 1.19 -17.42 31.08
N GLU A 65 2.03 -18.44 31.22
CA GLU A 65 2.91 -18.92 30.14
C GLU A 65 2.13 -19.26 28.86
N GLY A 66 0.93 -19.84 28.98
CA GLY A 66 0.07 -20.16 27.84
C GLY A 66 -0.40 -18.92 27.06
N GLN A 67 -0.78 -17.85 27.77
CA GLN A 67 -1.16 -16.59 27.12
C GLN A 67 0.04 -15.95 26.43
N PHE A 68 1.20 -15.99 27.08
CA PHE A 68 2.42 -15.48 26.50
C PHE A 68 2.84 -16.24 25.23
N ARG A 69 2.78 -17.58 25.23
CA ARG A 69 3.02 -18.39 24.02
C ARG A 69 2.08 -18.02 22.87
N ARG A 70 0.82 -17.71 23.17
CA ARG A 70 -0.15 -17.21 22.16
C ARG A 70 0.26 -15.85 21.60
N ALA A 71 0.62 -14.91 22.46
CA ALA A 71 1.11 -13.59 22.04
C ALA A 71 2.38 -13.70 21.19
N LYS A 72 3.35 -14.51 21.62
CA LYS A 72 4.58 -14.77 20.88
C LYS A 72 4.30 -15.38 19.51
N LYS A 73 3.38 -16.34 19.42
CA LYS A 73 2.95 -16.90 18.13
C LYS A 73 2.39 -15.82 17.21
N ALA A 74 1.48 -14.97 17.69
CA ALA A 74 0.92 -13.88 16.89
C ALA A 74 1.99 -12.88 16.41
N LEU A 75 3.00 -12.57 17.23
CA LEU A 75 4.13 -11.72 16.82
C LEU A 75 5.02 -12.39 15.77
N VAL A 76 5.19 -13.71 15.83
CA VAL A 76 5.90 -14.48 14.79
C VAL A 76 5.08 -14.48 13.50
N ASP A 77 3.78 -14.74 13.57
CA ASP A 77 2.88 -14.70 12.41
C ASP A 77 2.83 -13.30 11.79
N LEU A 78 2.88 -12.24 12.61
CA LEU A 78 3.03 -10.85 12.16
C LEU A 78 4.37 -10.62 11.47
N ALA A 79 5.48 -11.06 12.07
CA ALA A 79 6.81 -10.91 11.47
C ALA A 79 6.89 -11.64 10.13
N ILE A 80 6.36 -12.86 10.04
CA ILE A 80 6.23 -13.61 8.79
C ILE A 80 5.37 -12.82 7.81
N GLY A 81 4.18 -12.35 8.20
CA GLY A 81 3.32 -11.55 7.32
C GLY A 81 3.94 -10.23 6.85
N MET A 82 4.95 -9.70 7.55
CA MET A 82 5.71 -8.52 7.13
C MET A 82 6.95 -8.87 6.28
N ILE A 83 7.41 -10.13 6.30
CA ILE A 83 8.60 -10.63 5.60
C ILE A 83 8.24 -11.42 4.33
N ASP A 84 7.20 -12.24 4.38
CA ASP A 84 6.92 -13.31 3.43
C ASP A 84 6.09 -12.81 2.25
N ASP A 85 6.78 -12.55 1.15
CA ASP A 85 6.22 -12.61 -0.21
C ASP A 85 7.27 -13.08 -1.24
N ASN A 86 8.40 -13.65 -0.79
CA ASN A 86 9.48 -14.13 -1.65
C ASN A 86 9.76 -15.64 -1.54
N SER A 87 9.00 -16.40 -0.74
CA SER A 87 9.25 -17.84 -0.52
C SER A 87 8.20 -18.79 -1.11
N LYS A 88 7.33 -18.31 -2.02
CA LYS A 88 6.36 -19.17 -2.73
C LYS A 88 6.93 -19.94 -3.93
N ASP A 89 8.25 -20.02 -4.07
CA ASP A 89 8.92 -20.96 -4.98
C ASP A 89 9.67 -22.03 -4.18
N SER A 90 8.93 -22.87 -3.46
CA SER A 90 9.32 -24.27 -3.23
C SER A 90 8.06 -25.14 -3.05
N ASN A 91 7.44 -25.45 -4.18
CA ASN A 91 6.65 -26.66 -4.39
C ASN A 91 5.72 -27.13 -3.23
N ASN A 92 4.84 -26.25 -2.73
CA ASN A 92 3.65 -26.70 -2.01
C ASN A 92 2.49 -25.72 -2.16
N VAL A 93 1.50 -26.12 -2.95
CA VAL A 93 0.18 -25.50 -3.04
C VAL A 93 -0.50 -25.63 -1.67
N SER A 94 -0.57 -24.56 -0.87
CA SER A 94 -1.59 -24.38 0.19
C SER A 94 -1.43 -23.09 1.04
N SER A 95 -1.60 -21.88 0.46
CA SER A 95 -1.79 -20.65 1.28
C SER A 95 -3.27 -20.29 1.50
N PHE A 96 -4.14 -21.30 1.62
CA PHE A 96 -5.54 -21.13 2.05
C PHE A 96 -5.93 -22.05 3.22
N THR A 97 -4.96 -22.69 3.86
CA THR A 97 -5.21 -23.64 4.96
C THR A 97 -4.20 -23.50 6.08
N TYR A 98 -4.12 -22.33 6.72
CA TYR A 98 -3.78 -22.31 8.15
C TYR A 98 -5.06 -22.63 8.95
N ARG A 99 -5.60 -23.82 8.70
CA ARG A 99 -6.61 -24.42 9.58
C ARG A 99 -5.87 -24.93 10.81
N ASN A 100 -6.21 -24.35 11.96
CA ASN A 100 -6.01 -24.94 13.28
C ASN A 100 -6.19 -26.47 13.23
N ARG A 101 -5.09 -27.20 13.40
CA ARG A 101 -5.12 -28.60 13.86
C ARG A 101 -4.30 -28.67 15.14
N SER A 102 -4.96 -28.38 16.25
CA SER A 102 -4.57 -28.85 17.57
C SER A 102 -4.87 -30.35 17.67
N PHE A 103 -3.98 -31.07 18.35
CA PHE A 103 -3.95 -32.51 18.63
C PHE A 103 -3.12 -33.37 17.65
N GLY A 104 -1.84 -33.51 18.02
CA GLY A 104 -0.91 -34.50 17.50
C GLY A 104 0.41 -34.39 18.25
N ARG A 105 0.64 -35.26 19.24
CA ARG A 105 1.95 -35.47 19.86
C ARG A 105 2.94 -35.88 18.76
N ASN A 106 4.07 -35.19 18.65
CA ASN A 106 5.35 -35.87 18.43
C ASN A 106 6.53 -34.98 18.80
N ASN A 107 7.44 -35.61 19.54
CA ASN A 107 8.64 -35.09 20.15
C ASN A 107 9.77 -35.15 19.11
N VAL A 108 10.32 -34.01 18.65
CA VAL A 108 11.63 -33.98 17.98
C VAL A 108 12.40 -32.73 18.40
N ASN A 109 13.63 -32.99 18.81
CA ASN A 109 14.65 -32.13 19.37
C ASN A 109 15.02 -30.89 18.54
N GLN A 110 15.40 -29.84 19.29
CA GLN A 110 16.43 -28.81 19.05
C GLN A 110 16.81 -28.42 17.61
N GLY A 111 16.70 -27.12 17.34
CA GLY A 111 17.36 -26.43 16.24
C GLY A 111 17.28 -24.92 16.40
N SER A 112 18.09 -24.36 17.30
CA SER A 112 18.38 -22.93 17.36
C SER A 112 19.22 -22.53 16.14
N SER A 113 18.60 -22.03 15.07
CA SER A 113 19.33 -21.42 13.95
C SER A 113 19.01 -19.93 13.81
N GLN A 114 19.90 -19.14 14.39
CA GLN A 114 20.45 -17.87 13.91
C GLN A 114 19.65 -17.11 12.83
N PHE A 115 19.04 -16.01 13.27
CA PHE A 115 18.65 -14.85 12.44
C PHE A 115 19.89 -14.17 11.85
N GLY A 116 20.37 -14.63 10.70
CA GLY A 116 21.55 -14.10 10.04
C GLY A 116 21.30 -13.78 8.56
N HIS A 117 21.48 -12.52 8.19
CA HIS A 117 21.51 -11.94 6.82
C HIS A 117 20.18 -11.48 6.20
N PHE A 118 19.75 -10.27 6.59
CA PHE A 118 18.82 -9.44 5.82
C PHE A 118 19.50 -8.97 4.51
N ARG A 119 19.14 -9.56 3.37
CA ARG A 119 19.48 -9.07 2.02
C ARG A 119 18.24 -8.51 1.32
N SER A 120 18.48 -7.59 0.39
CA SER A 120 17.55 -6.66 -0.26
C SER A 120 16.17 -7.22 -0.63
N LEU A 121 15.15 -6.43 -0.30
CA LEU A 121 13.74 -6.78 -0.38
C LEU A 121 13.07 -6.25 -1.67
N SER A 122 12.47 -7.14 -2.45
CA SER A 122 11.54 -6.84 -3.56
C SER A 122 10.30 -7.72 -3.43
N TRP A 123 9.10 -7.15 -3.52
CA TRP A 123 7.82 -7.87 -3.34
C TRP A 123 7.19 -8.29 -4.68
N SER A 124 6.49 -9.43 -4.73
CA SER A 124 5.73 -9.89 -5.92
C SER A 124 4.44 -10.68 -5.58
N VAL A 125 3.36 -10.48 -6.34
CA VAL A 125 2.00 -11.09 -6.36
C VAL A 125 1.73 -11.08 -7.84
N SER A 126 1.52 -12.27 -8.37
CA SER A 126 1.37 -12.52 -9.79
C SER A 126 2.60 -12.06 -10.59
N ARG A 127 3.19 -12.95 -11.37
CA ARG A 127 4.17 -12.59 -12.43
C ARG A 127 3.66 -11.52 -13.41
N ASN A 128 2.38 -11.17 -13.35
CA ASN A 128 1.70 -10.28 -14.29
C ASN A 128 1.37 -8.88 -13.73
N TRP A 129 1.60 -8.60 -12.44
CA TRP A 129 1.37 -7.27 -11.85
C TRP A 129 2.68 -6.60 -11.42
N SER A 130 2.82 -5.30 -11.70
CA SER A 130 3.99 -4.50 -11.30
C SER A 130 3.56 -3.05 -11.17
N ALA A 131 3.68 -2.46 -9.99
CA ALA A 131 3.28 -1.06 -9.77
C ALA A 131 4.09 -0.12 -10.67
N THR A 132 5.38 -0.40 -10.85
CA THR A 132 6.26 0.35 -11.76
C THR A 132 5.74 0.30 -13.20
N LYS A 133 5.43 -0.90 -13.74
CA LYS A 133 4.92 -1.03 -15.12
C LYS A 133 3.58 -0.32 -15.29
N GLN A 134 2.73 -0.36 -14.27
CA GLN A 134 1.40 0.26 -14.31
C GLN A 134 1.48 1.78 -14.29
N LEU A 135 2.33 2.33 -13.42
CA LEU A 135 2.60 3.76 -13.40
C LEU A 135 3.28 4.24 -14.70
N GLN A 136 4.23 3.47 -15.23
CA GLN A 136 4.81 3.76 -16.55
C GLN A 136 3.76 3.71 -17.66
N ALA A 137 2.85 2.74 -17.62
CA ALA A 137 1.79 2.58 -18.61
C ALA A 137 0.73 3.70 -18.51
N ILE A 138 0.51 4.28 -17.32
CA ILE A 138 -0.30 5.50 -17.13
C ILE A 138 0.45 6.72 -17.69
N GLY A 139 1.75 6.83 -17.41
CA GLY A 139 2.60 7.92 -17.89
C GLY A 139 3.00 7.83 -19.37
N ASN A 140 2.76 6.69 -20.02
CA ASN A 140 3.16 6.48 -21.40
C ASN A 140 2.44 7.47 -22.32
N ASN A 141 3.21 8.07 -23.24
CA ASN A 141 2.74 9.11 -24.16
C ASN A 141 2.07 10.32 -23.48
N LEU A 142 2.34 10.57 -22.19
CA LEU A 142 1.84 11.76 -21.49
C LEU A 142 2.74 12.96 -21.81
N CYS A 143 2.45 13.61 -22.93
CA CYS A 143 3.21 14.76 -23.41
C CYS A 143 2.39 16.05 -23.28
N PHE A 144 3.07 17.16 -23.03
CA PHE A 144 2.42 18.46 -23.07
C PHE A 144 1.88 18.74 -24.48
N PRO A 145 0.61 19.16 -24.62
CA PRO A 145 -0.01 19.38 -25.92
C PRO A 145 0.69 20.49 -26.72
N LYS A 146 0.86 20.28 -28.03
CA LYS A 146 1.49 21.27 -28.91
C LYS A 146 0.54 22.46 -29.13
N SER A 147 1.07 23.62 -29.49
CA SER A 147 0.26 24.81 -29.79
C SER A 147 -0.83 24.55 -30.82
N ASN A 148 -0.55 23.73 -31.83
CA ASN A 148 -1.52 23.35 -32.86
C ASN A 148 -2.67 22.51 -32.28
N ASP A 149 -2.38 21.60 -31.34
CA ASP A 149 -3.38 20.77 -30.67
C ASP A 149 -4.26 21.62 -29.74
N LEU A 150 -3.67 22.62 -29.08
CA LEU A 150 -4.40 23.55 -28.22
C LEU A 150 -5.41 24.37 -29.02
N VAL A 151 -5.03 24.87 -30.19
CA VAL A 151 -5.93 25.62 -31.08
C VAL A 151 -7.00 24.69 -31.67
N ALA A 152 -6.61 23.51 -32.18
CA ALA A 152 -7.53 22.56 -32.81
C ALA A 152 -8.59 21.98 -31.84
N THR A 153 -8.24 21.85 -30.55
CA THR A 153 -9.13 21.35 -29.50
C THR A 153 -9.74 22.45 -28.64
N ASN A 154 -9.50 23.72 -28.98
CA ASN A 154 -9.95 24.88 -28.21
C ASN A 154 -9.58 24.79 -26.71
N GLY A 155 -8.37 24.32 -26.42
CA GLY A 155 -7.83 24.15 -25.08
C GLY A 155 -8.17 22.83 -24.37
N LEU A 156 -9.05 21.99 -24.92
CA LEU A 156 -9.43 20.72 -24.27
C LEU A 156 -8.25 19.75 -24.13
N ALA A 157 -7.29 19.78 -25.04
CA ALA A 157 -6.06 18.99 -24.92
C ALA A 157 -5.27 19.31 -23.64
N LEU A 158 -5.26 20.59 -23.20
CA LEU A 158 -4.61 20.98 -21.95
C LEU A 158 -5.36 20.45 -20.73
N THR A 159 -6.69 20.42 -20.79
CA THR A 159 -7.53 19.84 -19.74
C THR A 159 -7.28 18.35 -19.60
N ILE A 160 -7.28 17.59 -20.71
CA ILE A 160 -7.03 16.14 -20.69
C ILE A 160 -5.62 15.84 -20.21
N TYR A 161 -4.62 16.62 -20.64
CA TYR A 161 -3.25 16.52 -20.14
C TYR A 161 -3.20 16.73 -18.62
N THR A 162 -3.82 17.80 -18.12
CA THR A 162 -3.87 18.11 -16.69
C THR A 162 -4.52 16.97 -15.89
N MET A 163 -5.68 16.48 -16.35
CA MET A 163 -6.37 15.35 -15.72
C MET A 163 -5.48 14.10 -15.68
N SER A 164 -4.78 13.80 -16.79
CA SER A 164 -3.88 12.64 -16.89
C SER A 164 -2.67 12.77 -15.95
N SER A 165 -2.07 13.97 -15.86
CA SER A 165 -0.94 14.22 -14.95
C SER A 165 -1.33 14.10 -13.49
N ILE A 166 -2.49 14.64 -13.10
CA ILE A 166 -3.00 14.52 -11.72
C ILE A 166 -3.34 13.07 -11.41
N LEU A 167 -3.99 12.34 -12.33
CA LEU A 167 -4.27 10.91 -12.17
C LEU A 167 -2.97 10.13 -11.93
N LEU A 168 -1.94 10.33 -12.76
CA LEU A 168 -0.64 9.68 -12.59
C LEU A 168 -0.01 10.03 -11.24
N PHE A 169 -0.01 11.30 -10.84
CA PHE A 169 0.53 11.75 -9.56
C PHE A 169 -0.20 11.12 -8.37
N THR A 170 -1.53 11.04 -8.40
CA THR A 170 -2.33 10.40 -7.37
C THR A 170 -2.02 8.89 -7.28
N MET A 171 -2.01 8.18 -8.41
CA MET A 171 -1.70 6.74 -8.42
C MET A 171 -0.28 6.47 -7.93
N TRP A 172 0.69 7.28 -8.36
CA TRP A 172 2.08 7.19 -7.89
C TRP A 172 2.19 7.45 -6.37
N SER A 173 1.48 8.45 -5.86
CA SER A 173 1.49 8.77 -4.42
C SER A 173 0.89 7.64 -3.58
N LEU A 174 -0.18 7.00 -4.07
CA LEU A 174 -0.78 5.83 -3.41
C LEU A 174 0.19 4.64 -3.37
N VAL A 175 0.85 4.35 -4.51
CA VAL A 175 1.88 3.30 -4.63
C VAL A 175 3.06 3.57 -3.70
N ALA A 176 3.43 4.84 -3.48
CA ALA A 176 4.47 5.19 -2.52
C ALA A 176 4.00 4.97 -1.07
N ALA A 177 2.73 5.27 -0.77
CA ALA A 177 2.17 5.18 0.58
C ALA A 177 2.04 3.75 1.09
N ILE A 178 1.40 2.88 0.30
CA ILE A 178 1.01 1.52 0.71
C ILE A 178 2.03 0.51 0.20
N PRO A 179 2.35 -0.55 0.98
CA PRO A 179 3.15 -1.66 0.48
C PRO A 179 2.43 -2.31 -0.70
N CYS A 180 2.93 -2.05 -1.89
CA CYS A 180 2.54 -2.69 -3.13
C CYS A 180 3.78 -3.04 -3.93
N GLN A 181 3.62 -3.87 -4.94
CA GLN A 181 4.71 -4.68 -5.47
C GLN A 181 5.55 -3.99 -6.50
N ASP A 182 6.83 -4.36 -6.50
CA ASP A 182 7.93 -3.60 -7.07
C ASP A 182 8.05 -2.20 -6.47
N ARG A 183 9.08 -2.01 -5.64
CA ARG A 183 9.41 -0.75 -4.95
C ARG A 183 9.89 0.37 -5.89
N GLY A 184 9.81 0.16 -7.20
CA GLY A 184 10.23 1.12 -8.20
C GLY A 184 9.24 2.27 -8.32
N LEU A 185 9.54 3.39 -7.66
CA LEU A 185 8.85 4.68 -7.85
C LEU A 185 9.44 5.48 -9.02
N ASN A 186 10.15 4.82 -9.94
CA ASN A 186 10.83 5.43 -11.08
C ASN A 186 9.81 5.81 -12.17
N VAL A 187 9.10 6.90 -11.93
CA VAL A 187 8.23 7.58 -12.89
C VAL A 187 8.80 8.97 -13.12
N ASN A 188 9.13 9.29 -14.37
CA ASN A 188 9.59 10.62 -14.73
C ASN A 188 8.39 11.56 -14.80
N PHE A 189 8.19 12.37 -13.76
CA PHE A 189 7.27 13.50 -13.82
C PHE A 189 7.99 14.70 -14.43
N THR A 190 7.66 15.00 -15.69
CA THR A 190 8.15 16.22 -16.35
C THR A 190 6.95 17.06 -16.76
N ILE A 191 6.62 18.05 -15.92
CA ILE A 191 5.54 19.00 -16.19
C ILE A 191 6.16 20.35 -16.58
N PRO A 192 5.77 20.96 -17.71
CA PRO A 192 6.29 22.26 -18.11
C PRO A 192 6.02 23.36 -17.08
N ARG A 193 7.06 24.18 -16.81
CA ARG A 193 7.00 25.27 -15.83
C ARG A 193 5.96 26.36 -16.12
N GLN A 194 5.51 26.44 -17.37
CA GLN A 194 4.46 27.38 -17.81
C GLN A 194 3.08 27.11 -17.18
N VAL A 195 2.88 25.94 -16.58
CA VAL A 195 1.62 25.57 -15.94
C VAL A 195 1.66 25.93 -14.45
N VAL A 196 0.70 26.73 -13.99
CA VAL A 196 0.69 27.32 -12.62
C VAL A 196 0.72 26.27 -11.51
N TRP A 197 0.08 25.11 -11.71
CA TRP A 197 0.07 24.01 -10.73
C TRP A 197 1.32 23.10 -10.79
N ALA A 198 2.20 23.28 -11.79
CA ALA A 198 3.36 22.41 -11.98
C ALA A 198 4.34 22.49 -10.79
N ALA A 199 4.69 23.70 -10.35
CA ALA A 199 5.67 23.88 -9.28
C ALA A 199 5.23 23.24 -7.95
N PRO A 200 4.00 23.45 -7.44
CA PRO A 200 3.50 22.74 -6.26
C PRO A 200 3.52 21.20 -6.40
N VAL A 201 3.06 20.66 -7.54
CA VAL A 201 3.02 19.20 -7.77
C VAL A 201 4.43 18.62 -7.83
N MET A 202 5.37 19.28 -8.52
CA MET A 202 6.76 18.85 -8.60
C MET A 202 7.44 18.90 -7.22
N SER A 203 7.15 19.91 -6.40
CA SER A 203 7.64 20.00 -5.02
C SER A 203 7.13 18.85 -4.15
N LEU A 204 5.85 18.49 -4.26
CA LEU A 204 5.29 17.33 -3.55
C LEU A 204 5.93 16.03 -4.03
N HIS A 205 6.09 15.85 -5.34
CA HIS A 205 6.74 14.69 -5.93
C HIS A 205 8.18 14.51 -5.40
N GLU A 206 8.96 15.59 -5.36
CA GLU A 206 10.33 15.56 -4.83
C GLU A 206 10.35 15.15 -3.35
N ARG A 207 9.53 15.78 -2.51
CA ARG A 207 9.46 15.47 -1.06
C ARG A 207 9.07 14.02 -0.79
N ILE A 208 8.10 13.49 -1.53
CA ILE A 208 7.66 12.09 -1.40
C ILE A 208 8.75 11.15 -1.91
N SER A 209 9.45 11.49 -3.01
CA SER A 209 10.56 10.70 -3.56
C SER A 209 11.78 10.66 -2.62
N GLU A 210 12.10 11.76 -1.97
CA GLU A 210 13.17 11.79 -0.95
C GLU A 210 12.82 10.91 0.26
N GLU A 211 11.59 11.01 0.72
CA GLU A 211 11.10 10.20 1.85
C GLU A 211 11.10 8.71 1.49
N SER A 212 10.75 8.33 0.25
CA SER A 212 10.78 6.94 -0.18
C SER A 212 12.20 6.38 -0.26
N LYS A 213 13.15 7.15 -0.79
CA LYS A 213 14.59 6.78 -0.81
C LYS A 213 15.16 6.62 0.60
N LYS A 214 14.77 7.48 1.55
CA LYS A 214 15.17 7.34 2.97
C LYS A 214 14.67 6.04 3.58
N ARG A 215 13.49 5.58 3.16
CA ARG A 215 12.85 4.34 3.66
C ARG A 215 13.36 3.08 3.00
N GLU A 216 13.66 3.13 1.72
CA GLU A 216 14.30 2.04 1.00
C GLU A 216 15.62 1.64 1.67
N ARG A 217 16.45 2.62 2.06
CA ARG A 217 17.70 2.37 2.81
C ARG A 217 17.49 1.68 4.16
N LYS A 218 16.33 1.92 4.80
CA LYS A 218 15.96 1.30 6.08
C LYS A 218 15.25 -0.03 5.91
N SER A 219 15.10 -0.50 4.67
CA SER A 219 14.40 -1.74 4.35
C SER A 219 12.93 -1.76 4.82
N SER A 220 12.35 -0.58 5.10
CA SER A 220 10.99 -0.44 5.65
C SER A 220 9.95 -0.44 4.54
N CYS A 221 8.75 -0.94 4.83
CA CYS A 221 7.66 -1.06 3.87
C CYS A 221 6.76 0.19 3.81
N GLY A 222 6.60 0.79 2.62
CA GLY A 222 5.68 1.91 2.40
C GLY A 222 6.05 3.22 3.11
N LEU A 223 5.35 4.31 2.76
CA LEU A 223 5.52 5.63 3.39
C LEU A 223 4.56 5.89 4.56
N LEU A 224 3.52 5.07 4.75
CA LEU A 224 2.60 5.25 5.88
C LEU A 224 3.33 5.18 7.23
N LYS A 225 2.95 6.07 8.15
CA LYS A 225 3.58 6.16 9.48
C LYS A 225 3.11 5.03 10.37
N GLU A 226 1.86 4.62 10.21
CA GLU A 226 1.17 3.57 10.95
C GLU A 226 1.88 2.23 10.76
N ILE A 227 2.28 1.93 9.52
CA ILE A 227 3.06 0.73 9.19
C ILE A 227 4.40 0.71 9.92
N GLN A 228 5.08 1.87 10.03
CA GLN A 228 6.31 1.97 10.79
C GLN A 228 6.09 1.79 12.30
N LYS A 229 4.95 2.26 12.81
CA LYS A 229 4.59 2.08 14.22
C LYS A 229 4.38 0.59 14.51
N ILE A 230 3.71 -0.15 13.62
CA ILE A 230 3.57 -1.63 13.70
C ILE A 230 4.95 -2.28 13.76
N GLU A 231 5.85 -1.97 12.82
CA GLU A 231 7.18 -2.57 12.75
C GLU A 231 8.00 -2.34 14.03
N LYS A 232 8.01 -1.10 14.54
CA LYS A 232 8.70 -0.74 15.78
C LYS A 232 8.11 -1.45 16.99
N CYS A 233 6.78 -1.48 17.08
CA CYS A 233 6.07 -2.08 18.19
C CYS A 233 6.26 -3.61 18.21
N ALA A 234 6.11 -4.27 17.07
CA ALA A 234 6.32 -5.71 16.92
C ALA A 234 7.76 -6.11 17.29
N ARG A 235 8.76 -5.34 16.83
CA ARG A 235 10.17 -5.58 17.19
C ARG A 235 10.43 -5.40 18.68
N ALA A 236 9.91 -4.32 19.27
CA ALA A 236 10.06 -4.06 20.70
C ALA A 236 9.42 -5.17 21.55
N MET A 237 8.22 -5.63 21.16
CA MET A 237 7.52 -6.70 21.84
C MET A 237 8.22 -8.06 21.68
N ASN A 238 8.74 -8.38 20.50
CA ASN A 238 9.53 -9.61 20.30
C ASN A 238 10.82 -9.62 21.14
N ASN A 239 11.54 -8.51 21.18
CA ASN A 239 12.74 -8.39 22.01
C ASN A 239 12.42 -8.58 23.50
N LEU A 240 11.31 -7.99 23.97
CA LEU A 240 10.85 -8.21 25.34
C LEU A 240 10.52 -9.69 25.54
N ALA A 241 9.75 -10.29 24.62
CA ALA A 241 9.34 -11.69 24.67
C ALA A 241 10.51 -12.69 24.75
N ASP A 242 11.65 -12.39 24.12
CA ASP A 242 12.83 -13.27 24.19
C ASP A 242 13.58 -13.17 25.53
N SER A 243 13.37 -12.11 26.31
CA SER A 243 14.01 -11.92 27.62
C SER A 243 13.22 -12.49 28.81
N LEU A 244 11.96 -12.87 28.59
CA LEU A 244 11.05 -13.28 29.67
C LEU A 244 11.24 -14.74 30.07
N HIS A 245 11.27 -14.98 31.37
CA HIS A 245 11.31 -16.31 31.99
C HIS A 245 10.14 -16.41 32.97
N PHE A 246 9.49 -17.58 33.03
CA PHE A 246 8.35 -17.81 33.91
C PHE A 246 8.79 -18.54 35.19
N PRO A 247 8.24 -18.21 36.37
CA PRO A 247 7.22 -17.16 36.61
C PRO A 247 7.78 -15.74 36.47
N LEU A 248 6.94 -14.82 35.98
CA LEU A 248 7.32 -13.41 35.76
C LEU A 248 7.50 -12.68 37.10
N SER A 249 8.50 -11.80 37.16
CA SER A 249 8.60 -10.81 38.24
C SER A 249 7.60 -9.67 38.01
N GLU A 250 7.20 -9.00 39.09
CA GLU A 250 6.27 -7.85 39.04
C GLU A 250 6.81 -6.72 38.13
N GLU A 251 8.12 -6.47 38.16
CA GLU A 251 8.77 -5.49 37.28
C GLU A 251 8.61 -5.86 35.80
N LYS A 252 8.82 -7.14 35.45
CA LYS A 252 8.66 -7.62 34.06
C LYS A 252 7.22 -7.67 33.62
N GLU A 253 6.30 -7.99 34.53
CA GLU A 253 4.87 -7.91 34.25
C GLU A 253 4.44 -6.46 33.95
N ASN A 254 4.94 -5.49 34.72
CA ASN A 254 4.70 -4.07 34.47
C ASN A 254 5.31 -3.61 33.14
N GLU A 255 6.53 -4.05 32.80
CA GLU A 255 7.17 -3.76 31.51
C GLU A 255 6.33 -4.28 30.33
N VAL A 256 5.80 -5.51 30.44
CA VAL A 256 4.89 -6.09 29.44
C VAL A 256 3.61 -5.25 29.32
N ARG A 257 3.00 -4.84 30.44
CA ARG A 257 1.78 -4.01 30.43
C ARG A 257 1.99 -2.68 29.71
N VAL A 258 3.11 -2.00 29.96
CA VAL A 258 3.47 -0.76 29.26
C VAL A 258 3.60 -1.00 27.75
N LYS A 259 4.28 -2.09 27.34
CA LYS A 259 4.43 -2.43 25.92
C LYS A 259 3.12 -2.84 25.25
N VAL A 260 2.22 -3.51 25.97
CA VAL A 260 0.88 -3.83 25.45
C VAL A 260 0.08 -2.56 25.24
N GLN A 261 0.21 -1.56 26.12
CA GLN A 261 -0.43 -0.27 25.92
C GLN A 261 0.10 0.45 24.67
N ASP A 262 1.42 0.36 24.40
CA ASP A 262 1.97 0.85 23.13
C ASP A 262 1.32 0.16 21.93
N VAL A 263 1.07 -1.17 22.00
CA VAL A 263 0.38 -1.92 20.92
C VAL A 263 -1.06 -1.43 20.74
N VAL A 264 -1.80 -1.23 21.83
CA VAL A 264 -3.19 -0.71 21.80
C VAL A 264 -3.25 0.62 21.06
N ASN A 265 -2.36 1.56 21.41
CA ASN A 265 -2.31 2.88 20.77
C ASN A 265 -2.00 2.75 19.26
N VAL A 266 -1.13 1.81 18.87
CA VAL A 266 -0.83 1.56 17.45
C VAL A 266 -2.04 1.00 16.70
N CYS A 267 -2.82 0.10 17.32
CA CYS A 267 -4.06 -0.39 16.72
C CYS A 267 -5.08 0.74 16.53
N GLU A 268 -5.25 1.62 17.51
CA GLU A 268 -6.15 2.78 17.41
C GLU A 268 -5.70 3.76 16.32
N ASP A 269 -4.42 4.14 16.32
CA ASP A 269 -3.81 4.98 15.28
C ASP A 269 -4.02 4.41 13.88
N LEU A 270 -3.95 3.08 13.76
CA LEU A 270 -4.12 2.40 12.49
C LEU A 270 -5.58 2.46 12.03
N LYS A 271 -6.56 2.24 12.91
CA LYS A 271 -7.99 2.38 12.57
C LYS A 271 -8.29 3.80 12.10
N ASP A 272 -7.83 4.79 12.87
CA ASP A 272 -8.06 6.20 12.59
C ASP A 272 -7.42 6.67 11.27
N GLY A 273 -6.25 6.12 10.91
CA GLY A 273 -5.57 6.46 9.67
C GLY A 273 -6.03 5.66 8.44
N LEU A 274 -6.21 4.35 8.60
CA LEU A 274 -6.41 3.41 7.48
C LEU A 274 -7.86 3.40 6.98
N ASP A 275 -8.85 3.53 7.86
CA ASP A 275 -10.25 3.53 7.44
C ASP A 275 -10.62 4.73 6.55
N PRO A 276 -10.20 5.97 6.88
CA PRO A 276 -10.39 7.10 5.95
C PRO A 276 -9.68 6.89 4.62
N LEU A 277 -8.47 6.33 4.63
CA LEU A 277 -7.72 6.06 3.41
C LEU A 277 -8.45 5.03 2.53
N GLU A 278 -8.95 3.93 3.10
CA GLU A 278 -9.73 2.93 2.36
C GLU A 278 -10.97 3.56 1.71
N ARG A 279 -11.69 4.41 2.45
CA ARG A 279 -12.86 5.12 1.93
C ARG A 279 -12.48 6.06 0.78
N GLN A 280 -11.38 6.80 0.90
CA GLN A 280 -10.90 7.70 -0.16
C GLN A 280 -10.47 6.92 -1.41
N VAL A 281 -9.76 5.79 -1.27
CA VAL A 281 -9.37 4.94 -2.39
C VAL A 281 -10.61 4.39 -3.11
N ARG A 282 -11.60 3.93 -2.34
CA ARG A 282 -12.89 3.46 -2.86
C ARG A 282 -13.66 4.57 -3.58
N GLU A 283 -13.63 5.79 -3.05
CA GLU A 283 -14.24 6.95 -3.69
C GLU A 283 -13.56 7.28 -5.03
N VAL A 284 -12.22 7.32 -5.07
CA VAL A 284 -11.45 7.53 -6.30
C VAL A 284 -11.78 6.46 -7.34
N PHE A 285 -11.82 5.18 -6.94
CA PHE A 285 -12.21 4.08 -7.81
C PHE A 285 -13.59 4.33 -8.44
N HIS A 286 -14.61 4.63 -7.62
CA HIS A 286 -15.96 4.89 -8.13
C HIS A 286 -16.06 6.14 -9.00
N ARG A 287 -15.31 7.21 -8.68
CA ARG A 287 -15.25 8.42 -9.51
C ARG A 287 -14.64 8.13 -10.88
N ILE A 288 -13.60 7.30 -10.94
CA ILE A 288 -13.00 6.86 -12.21
C ILE A 288 -13.99 6.01 -13.01
N VAL A 289 -14.62 5.00 -12.39
CA VAL A 289 -15.62 4.15 -13.06
C VAL A 289 -16.78 4.98 -13.60
N ARG A 290 -17.34 5.88 -12.79
CA ARG A 290 -18.43 6.77 -13.21
C ARG A 290 -18.01 7.66 -14.38
N GLY A 291 -16.84 8.29 -14.28
CA GLY A 291 -16.31 9.11 -15.37
C GLY A 291 -16.20 8.33 -16.68
N ARG A 292 -15.73 7.08 -16.64
CA ARG A 292 -15.65 6.22 -17.82
C ARG A 292 -17.02 5.85 -18.39
N MET A 293 -17.97 5.46 -17.55
CA MET A 293 -19.32 5.10 -17.99
C MET A 293 -20.01 6.29 -18.66
N GLU A 294 -19.95 7.47 -18.03
CA GLU A 294 -20.43 8.71 -18.64
C GLU A 294 -19.77 8.91 -20.02
N GLY A 295 -18.44 8.84 -20.11
CA GLY A 295 -17.71 9.01 -21.37
C GLY A 295 -18.10 8.03 -22.48
N LEU A 296 -18.34 6.76 -22.15
CA LEU A 296 -18.73 5.72 -23.10
C LEU A 296 -20.19 5.89 -23.59
N GLU A 297 -21.11 6.26 -22.71
CA GLU A 297 -22.51 6.53 -23.07
C GLU A 297 -22.64 7.70 -24.05
N TYR A 298 -21.68 8.65 -24.04
CA TYR A 298 -21.64 9.77 -24.98
C TYR A 298 -20.95 9.44 -26.31
N LEU A 299 -20.01 8.50 -26.35
CA LEU A 299 -19.30 8.09 -27.59
C LEU A 299 -20.04 6.98 -28.36
N GLY A 300 -20.95 6.26 -27.72
CA GLY A 300 -21.77 5.20 -28.31
C GLY A 300 -23.11 5.66 -28.90
N ARG A 301 -23.40 6.97 -28.89
CA ARG A 301 -24.57 7.61 -29.52
C ARG A 301 -24.12 8.58 -30.59
#